data_AF-A0A415H0T8-F1
#
_entry.id   AF-A0A415H0T8-F1
#
_cell.length_a   1.000
_cell.length_b   1.000
_cell.length_c   1.000
_cell.angle_alpha   90.00
_cell.angle_beta   90.00
_cell.angle_gamma   90.00
#
_symmetry.space_group_name_H-M   'P 1'
#
loop_
_entity.id
_entity.type
_entity.pdbx_description
1 polymer ?
#
loop_
_entity_poly.entity_id
_entity_poly.type
_entity_poly.pdbx_seq_one_letter_code
_entity_poly.pdbx_strand_id
1 'polypeptide(L)'
;MKEGERIQKNIGRIFRKYNIIEYKEPGEKQTTSLNKLIIKVKEGERIQKNIGRIFRKYNIIEYKEPGETLTINDFYKGYGDGCFYLSNIDLESDIQPKELTITFISNSYPDKMIRHLKNFRKLEVELMEPGIYYVTGDVIIFQIIVINELDSQENKALYAYGEY
;
A
#
# COMPACT_ATOMS: atom_id res chain seq x y z
N MET A 1 5.78 21.46 1.86
CA MET A 1 5.48 20.07 1.48
C MET A 1 3.98 19.92 1.56
N LYS A 2 3.34 19.47 0.47
CA LYS A 2 1.91 19.17 0.52
C LYS A 2 1.68 18.03 1.51
N GLU A 3 0.49 17.95 2.10
CA GLU A 3 0.17 16.93 3.10
C GLU A 3 0.40 15.51 2.56
N GLY A 4 0.09 15.27 1.28
CA GLY A 4 0.29 14.00 0.61
C GLY A 4 1.75 13.57 0.54
N GLU A 5 2.59 14.43 -0.04
CA GLU A 5 4.05 14.25 -0.07
C GLU A 5 4.64 13.98 1.32
N ARG A 6 4.10 14.63 2.36
CA ARG A 6 4.55 14.44 3.75
C ARG A 6 4.20 13.06 4.29
N ILE A 7 2.95 12.63 4.14
CA ILE A 7 2.52 11.31 4.60
C ILE A 7 3.36 10.22 3.93
N GLN A 8 3.54 10.33 2.62
CA GLN A 8 4.34 9.38 1.87
C GLN A 8 5.81 9.36 2.34
N LYS A 9 6.42 10.53 2.53
CA LYS A 9 7.76 10.65 3.08
C LYS A 9 7.86 10.01 4.48
N ASN A 10 6.85 10.19 5.30
CA ASN A 10 6.80 9.61 6.65
C ASN A 10 6.64 8.08 6.61
N ILE A 11 5.87 7.53 5.67
CA ILE A 11 5.83 6.07 5.42
C ILE A 11 7.22 5.56 5.04
N GLY A 12 7.90 6.23 4.10
CA GLY A 12 9.27 5.88 3.73
C GLY A 12 10.23 5.92 4.93
N ARG A 13 10.07 6.89 5.83
CA ARG A 13 10.85 6.97 7.08
C ARG A 13 10.53 5.85 8.06
N ILE A 14 9.26 5.53 8.27
CA ILE A 14 8.82 4.44 9.17
C ILE A 14 9.45 3.11 8.74
N PHE A 15 9.56 2.90 7.43
CA PHE A 15 10.09 1.67 6.87
C PHE A 15 11.54 1.77 6.39
N ARG A 16 12.28 2.85 6.72
CA ARG A 16 13.65 3.13 6.21
C ARG A 16 14.68 2.04 6.51
N LYS A 17 14.42 1.19 7.50
CA LYS A 17 15.30 0.05 7.84
C LYS A 17 15.14 -1.15 6.89
N TYR A 18 14.07 -1.16 6.09
CA TYR A 18 13.81 -2.14 5.04
C TYR A 18 14.32 -1.63 3.70
N ASN A 19 14.46 -2.52 2.73
CA ASN A 19 14.89 -2.13 1.40
C ASN A 19 13.71 -1.45 0.66
N ILE A 20 13.83 -0.14 0.42
CA ILE A 20 12.81 0.67 -0.25
C ILE A 20 13.25 0.92 -1.69
N ILE A 21 12.37 0.61 -2.63
CA ILE A 21 12.56 0.81 -4.06
C ILE A 21 11.44 1.73 -4.54
N GLU A 22 11.78 2.85 -5.18
CA GLU A 22 10.79 3.66 -5.88
C GLU A 22 10.28 2.88 -7.10
N TYR A 23 8.96 2.68 -7.19
CA TYR A 23 8.38 1.95 -8.31
C TYR A 23 8.00 2.90 -9.44
N LYS A 24 8.35 2.52 -10.67
CA LYS A 24 7.97 3.24 -11.88
C LYS A 24 7.12 2.33 -12.75
N GLU A 25 5.91 2.78 -13.07
CA GLU A 25 5.02 2.03 -13.95
C GLU A 25 5.66 1.88 -15.35
N PRO A 26 5.59 0.67 -15.95
CA PRO A 26 6.02 0.48 -17.33
C PRO A 26 5.25 1.42 -18.28
N GLY A 27 5.98 2.29 -19.00
CA GLY A 27 5.41 3.18 -20.02
C GLY A 27 4.98 4.58 -19.53
N GLU A 28 5.09 4.90 -18.24
CA GLU A 28 4.90 6.27 -17.77
C GLU A 28 6.11 7.17 -18.06
N LYS A 29 5.85 8.39 -18.57
CA LYS A 29 6.89 9.43 -18.72
C LYS A 29 7.42 9.81 -17.34
N GLN A 30 8.71 10.10 -17.30
CA GLN A 30 9.59 10.31 -16.13
C GLN A 30 9.16 11.42 -15.13
N THR A 31 7.96 11.99 -15.25
CA THR A 31 7.55 13.22 -14.59
C THR A 31 6.50 13.05 -13.48
N THR A 32 5.92 11.87 -13.24
CA THR A 32 4.71 11.82 -12.39
C THR A 32 4.55 10.63 -11.42
N SER A 33 5.29 9.54 -11.52
CA SER A 33 5.13 8.38 -10.62
C SER A 33 5.96 8.51 -9.33
N LEU A 34 5.70 9.55 -8.54
CA LEU A 34 6.21 9.60 -7.16
C LEU A 34 5.33 8.82 -6.19
N ASN A 35 4.12 8.38 -6.58
CA ASN A 35 3.08 7.93 -5.65
C ASN A 35 3.20 6.46 -5.19
N LYS A 36 4.20 5.71 -5.68
CA LYS A 36 4.34 4.27 -5.44
C LYS A 36 5.69 3.91 -4.83
N LEU A 37 5.63 3.18 -3.72
CA LEU A 37 6.81 2.63 -3.05
C LEU A 37 6.73 1.11 -3.04
N ILE A 38 7.86 0.44 -3.24
CA ILE A 38 8.01 -0.98 -2.94
C ILE A 38 8.88 -1.11 -1.70
N ILE A 39 8.37 -1.84 -0.72
CA ILE A 39 9.14 -2.24 0.45
C ILE A 39 9.44 -3.74 0.34
N LYS A 40 10.72 -4.08 0.31
CA LYS A 40 11.19 -5.46 0.39
C LYS A 40 11.57 -5.81 1.83
N VAL A 41 10.83 -6.73 2.42
CA VAL A 41 11.09 -7.29 3.76
C VAL A 41 12.01 -8.50 3.59
N LYS A 42 13.01 -8.62 4.47
CA LYS A 42 13.92 -9.77 4.44
C LYS A 42 13.19 -11.04 4.88
N GLU A 43 13.62 -12.17 4.34
CA GLU A 43 13.10 -13.48 4.72
C GLU A 43 13.19 -13.69 6.24
N GLY A 44 12.10 -14.14 6.86
CA GLY A 44 12.02 -14.35 8.31
C GLY A 44 11.80 -13.09 9.16
N GLU A 45 11.88 -11.87 8.60
CA GLU A 45 11.55 -10.66 9.33
C GLU A 45 10.03 -10.44 9.38
N ARG A 46 9.53 -9.93 10.51
CA ARG A 46 8.14 -9.49 10.66
C ARG A 46 8.09 -8.03 11.07
N ILE A 47 7.24 -7.26 10.40
CA ILE A 47 6.97 -5.87 10.76
C ILE A 47 5.99 -5.85 11.94
N GLN A 48 6.40 -5.23 13.04
CA GLN A 48 5.56 -5.06 14.23
C GLN A 48 4.56 -3.90 14.07
N LYS A 49 4.93 -2.89 13.28
CA LYS A 49 4.10 -1.70 13.05
C LYS A 49 2.79 -2.10 12.37
N ASN A 50 1.65 -1.73 12.96
CA ASN A 50 0.31 -2.12 12.49
C ASN A 50 0.08 -1.86 10.99
N ILE A 51 0.42 -0.66 10.50
CA ILE A 51 0.25 -0.29 9.09
C ILE A 51 1.07 -1.16 8.12
N GLY A 52 2.11 -1.86 8.59
CA GLY A 52 2.89 -2.81 7.78
C GLY A 52 2.82 -4.25 8.27
N ARG A 53 1.95 -4.59 9.23
CA ARG A 53 1.94 -5.91 9.86
C ARG A 53 1.59 -7.03 8.88
N ILE A 54 0.79 -6.72 7.87
CA ILE A 54 0.39 -7.65 6.81
C ILE A 54 1.48 -7.85 5.75
N PHE A 55 2.51 -7.00 5.75
CA PHE A 55 3.51 -6.99 4.70
C PHE A 55 4.19 -8.36 4.59
N ARG A 56 4.30 -8.80 3.34
CA ARG A 56 5.01 -9.98 2.92
C ARG A 56 6.40 -9.55 2.44
N LYS A 57 7.04 -10.40 1.64
CA LYS A 57 8.38 -10.12 1.11
C LYS A 57 8.41 -8.89 0.21
N TYR A 58 7.36 -8.69 -0.59
CA TYR A 58 7.21 -7.54 -1.48
C TYR A 58 5.92 -6.81 -1.19
N ASN A 59 5.99 -5.49 -1.07
CA ASN A 59 4.86 -4.67 -0.62
C ASN A 59 4.79 -3.41 -1.47
N ILE A 60 3.86 -3.39 -2.40
CA ILE A 60 3.56 -2.20 -3.21
C ILE A 60 2.63 -1.31 -2.39
N ILE A 61 2.98 -0.03 -2.26
CA ILE A 61 2.18 0.97 -1.56
C ILE A 61 1.84 2.06 -2.55
N GLU A 62 0.55 2.29 -2.77
CA GLU A 62 0.03 3.40 -3.54
C GLU A 62 -0.64 4.42 -2.61
N TYR A 63 -0.18 5.67 -2.70
CA TYR A 63 -0.75 6.79 -1.97
C TYR A 63 -1.65 7.65 -2.88
N LYS A 64 -2.85 8.00 -2.39
CA LYS A 64 -3.73 8.99 -3.01
C LYS A 64 -3.61 10.35 -2.35
N GLU A 65 -3.57 11.38 -3.18
CA GLU A 65 -3.44 12.76 -2.72
C GLU A 65 -4.60 13.17 -1.81
N PRO A 66 -4.36 14.05 -0.82
CA PRO A 66 -5.42 14.59 0.02
C PRO A 66 -6.51 15.25 -0.82
N GLY A 67 -7.76 14.93 -0.51
CA GLY A 67 -8.93 15.40 -1.26
C GLY A 67 -9.36 14.47 -2.41
N GLU A 68 -8.51 13.52 -2.80
CA GLU A 68 -8.91 12.41 -3.68
C GLU A 68 -9.46 11.24 -2.85
N THR A 69 -10.31 10.42 -3.48
CA THR A 69 -10.83 9.17 -2.88
C THR A 69 -10.41 8.01 -3.77
N LEU A 70 -10.05 6.88 -3.16
CA LEU A 70 -9.77 5.65 -3.89
C LEU A 70 -11.01 5.21 -4.69
N THR A 71 -10.83 5.06 -6.00
CA THR A 71 -11.84 4.64 -6.96
C THR A 71 -11.67 3.17 -7.33
N ILE A 72 -12.71 2.54 -7.88
CA ILE A 72 -12.62 1.17 -8.40
C ILE A 72 -11.45 1.00 -9.39
N ASN A 73 -11.18 2.03 -10.21
CA ASN A 73 -10.07 2.01 -11.16
C ASN A 73 -8.71 1.96 -10.47
N ASP A 74 -8.55 2.63 -9.33
CA ASP A 74 -7.30 2.62 -8.58
C ASP A 74 -6.98 1.22 -8.04
N PHE A 75 -8.01 0.48 -7.60
CA PHE A 75 -7.83 -0.93 -7.21
C PHE A 75 -7.30 -1.76 -8.38
N TYR A 76 -7.91 -1.64 -9.56
CA TYR A 76 -7.49 -2.43 -10.73
C TYR A 76 -6.12 -2.01 -11.26
N LYS A 77 -5.75 -0.73 -11.15
CA LYS A 77 -4.40 -0.25 -11.47
C LYS A 77 -3.37 -0.85 -10.53
N GLY A 78 -3.56 -0.70 -9.22
CA GLY A 78 -2.67 -1.29 -8.22
C GLY A 78 -2.54 -2.80 -8.34
N TYR A 79 -3.66 -3.49 -8.65
CA TYR A 79 -3.63 -4.93 -8.95
C TYR A 79 -2.80 -5.24 -10.21
N GLY A 80 -2.96 -4.45 -11.28
CA GLY A 80 -2.15 -4.53 -12.48
C GLY A 80 -0.66 -4.32 -12.22
N ASP A 81 -0.29 -3.35 -11.39
CA ASP A 81 1.11 -3.13 -11.00
C ASP A 81 1.69 -4.33 -10.27
N GLY A 82 0.90 -4.95 -9.39
CA GLY A 82 1.28 -6.20 -8.74
C GLY A 82 1.57 -7.31 -9.75
N CYS A 83 0.70 -7.47 -10.75
CA CYS A 83 0.91 -8.44 -11.83
C CYS A 83 2.16 -8.11 -12.66
N PHE A 84 2.39 -6.84 -13.01
CA PHE A 84 3.60 -6.43 -13.74
C PHE A 84 4.87 -6.61 -12.92
N TYR A 85 4.80 -6.35 -11.61
CA TYR A 85 5.93 -6.58 -10.72
C TYR A 85 6.27 -8.07 -10.68
N LEU A 86 5.27 -8.94 -10.56
CA LEU A 86 5.46 -10.39 -10.60
C LEU A 86 5.99 -10.88 -11.95
N SER A 87 5.64 -10.23 -13.07
CA SER A 87 6.08 -10.66 -14.41
C SER A 87 7.49 -10.20 -14.81
N ASN A 88 8.01 -9.13 -14.20
CA ASN A 88 9.24 -8.46 -14.64
C ASN A 88 10.47 -8.76 -13.78
N ILE A 89 10.35 -9.53 -12.71
CA ILE A 89 11.51 -9.89 -11.91
C ILE A 89 12.20 -11.05 -12.62
N ASP A 90 13.51 -10.91 -12.85
CA ASP A 90 14.35 -11.85 -13.60
C ASP A 90 13.95 -13.31 -13.34
N LEU A 91 13.89 -14.08 -14.43
CA LEU A 91 13.46 -15.48 -14.52
C LEU A 91 14.14 -16.44 -13.51
N GLU A 92 15.14 -15.99 -12.76
CA GLU A 92 15.80 -16.73 -11.69
C GLU A 92 15.11 -16.62 -10.31
N SER A 93 14.10 -15.74 -10.15
CA SER A 93 13.37 -15.60 -8.88
C SER A 93 11.91 -16.03 -9.01
N ASP A 94 11.58 -17.18 -8.42
CA ASP A 94 10.22 -17.73 -8.29
C ASP A 94 9.39 -16.94 -7.26
N ILE A 95 9.14 -15.66 -7.50
CA ILE A 95 8.30 -14.87 -6.60
C ILE A 95 6.87 -15.34 -6.73
N GLN A 96 6.34 -15.86 -5.65
CA GLN A 96 4.97 -16.35 -5.63
C GLN A 96 4.03 -15.17 -5.39
N PRO A 97 2.82 -15.14 -6.00
CA PRO A 97 1.84 -14.08 -5.72
C PRO A 97 1.50 -13.97 -4.22
N LYS A 98 1.65 -15.08 -3.47
CA LYS A 98 1.51 -15.11 -2.01
C LYS A 98 2.61 -14.40 -1.23
N GLU A 99 3.68 -13.94 -1.88
CA GLU A 99 4.76 -13.15 -1.30
C GLU A 99 4.57 -11.64 -1.52
N LEU A 100 3.50 -11.25 -2.23
CA LEU A 100 3.15 -9.87 -2.53
C LEU A 100 1.96 -9.41 -1.67
N THR A 101 2.03 -8.16 -1.20
CA THR A 101 0.86 -7.38 -0.79
C THR A 101 0.77 -6.06 -1.56
N ILE A 102 -0.45 -5.56 -1.73
CA ILE A 102 -0.71 -4.22 -2.29
C ILE A 102 -1.46 -3.39 -1.25
N THR A 103 -0.95 -2.22 -0.92
CA THR A 103 -1.53 -1.31 0.08
C THR A 103 -1.98 -0.03 -0.60
N PHE A 104 -3.25 0.31 -0.43
CA PHE A 104 -3.82 1.58 -0.88
C PHE A 104 -4.00 2.51 0.32
N ILE A 105 -3.52 3.74 0.21
CA ILE A 105 -3.58 4.73 1.28
C ILE A 105 -4.37 5.93 0.82
N SER A 106 -5.35 6.36 1.63
CA SER A 106 -6.18 7.52 1.35
C SER A 106 -6.62 8.22 2.63
N ASN A 107 -7.09 9.47 2.51
CA ASN A 107 -7.60 10.21 3.66
C ASN A 107 -9.03 9.81 4.05
N SER A 108 -9.83 9.25 3.12
CA SER A 108 -11.24 8.94 3.32
C SER A 108 -11.57 7.48 2.98
N TYR A 109 -12.55 6.92 3.69
CA TYR A 109 -13.02 5.56 3.44
C TYR A 109 -13.64 5.41 2.04
N PRO A 110 -13.18 4.46 1.20
CA PRO A 110 -13.59 4.38 -0.19
C PRO A 110 -14.83 3.51 -0.41
N ASP A 111 -15.98 3.97 0.09
CA ASP A 111 -17.28 3.28 0.05
C ASP A 111 -17.61 2.58 -1.28
N LYS A 112 -17.41 3.29 -2.40
CA LYS A 112 -17.72 2.78 -3.73
C LYS A 112 -16.79 1.63 -4.12
N MET A 113 -15.50 1.74 -3.82
CA MET A 113 -14.53 0.67 -4.04
C MET A 113 -14.88 -0.54 -3.17
N ILE A 114 -15.11 -0.35 -1.86
CA ILE A 114 -15.40 -1.46 -0.95
C ILE A 114 -16.65 -2.24 -1.38
N ARG A 115 -17.73 -1.54 -1.73
CA ARG A 115 -18.94 -2.19 -2.25
C ARG A 115 -18.65 -3.00 -3.50
N HIS A 116 -17.82 -2.49 -4.41
CA HIS A 116 -17.42 -3.22 -5.61
C HIS A 116 -16.60 -4.48 -5.27
N LEU A 117 -15.63 -4.37 -4.37
CA LEU A 117 -14.81 -5.52 -3.94
C LEU A 117 -15.66 -6.62 -3.32
N LYS A 118 -16.58 -6.28 -2.42
CA LYS A 118 -17.49 -7.25 -1.79
C LYS A 118 -18.50 -7.84 -2.77
N ASN A 119 -19.19 -6.99 -3.53
CA ASN A 119 -20.36 -7.42 -4.30
C ASN A 119 -20.00 -8.03 -5.66
N PHE A 120 -18.98 -7.50 -6.33
CA PHE A 120 -18.59 -7.93 -7.66
C PHE A 120 -17.41 -8.89 -7.64
N ARG A 121 -16.30 -8.51 -6.98
CA ARG A 121 -15.10 -9.37 -6.88
C ARG A 121 -15.25 -10.51 -5.87
N LYS A 122 -16.27 -10.46 -5.01
CA LYS A 122 -16.51 -11.43 -3.93
C LYS A 122 -15.32 -11.53 -2.96
N LEU A 123 -14.61 -10.43 -2.78
CA LEU A 123 -13.53 -10.32 -1.80
C LEU A 123 -14.10 -9.96 -0.44
N GLU A 124 -13.46 -10.45 0.60
CA GLU A 124 -13.77 -10.09 1.97
C GLU A 124 -13.04 -8.80 2.32
N VAL A 125 -13.68 -7.91 3.09
CA VAL A 125 -13.03 -6.72 3.64
C VAL A 125 -13.33 -6.64 5.12
N GLU A 126 -12.29 -6.77 5.92
CA GLU A 126 -12.32 -6.81 7.38
C GLU A 126 -11.59 -5.60 7.97
N LEU A 127 -12.19 -4.97 8.98
CA LEU A 127 -11.55 -3.92 9.78
C LEU A 127 -10.66 -4.60 10.82
N MET A 128 -9.35 -4.40 10.74
CA MET A 128 -8.38 -5.04 11.63
C MET A 128 -8.06 -4.16 12.84
N GLU A 129 -7.87 -2.87 12.59
CA GLU A 129 -7.61 -1.82 13.55
C GLU A 129 -8.21 -0.52 12.99
N PRO A 130 -8.45 0.52 13.81
CA PRO A 130 -8.95 1.80 13.31
C PRO A 130 -8.16 2.28 12.08
N GLY A 131 -8.86 2.50 10.97
CA GLY A 131 -8.29 2.93 9.69
C GLY A 131 -7.46 1.89 8.94
N ILE A 132 -7.41 0.62 9.37
CA ILE A 132 -6.68 -0.46 8.70
C ILE A 132 -7.64 -1.58 8.33
N TYR A 133 -7.83 -1.77 7.03
CA TYR A 133 -8.71 -2.79 6.47
C TYR A 133 -7.91 -3.80 5.66
N TYR A 134 -8.16 -5.08 5.86
CA TYR A 134 -7.59 -6.15 5.03
C TYR A 134 -8.62 -6.57 3.99
N VAL A 135 -8.15 -6.81 2.77
CA VAL A 135 -8.93 -7.36 1.68
C VAL A 135 -8.37 -8.72 1.30
N THR A 136 -9.19 -9.75 1.48
CA THR A 136 -8.82 -11.17 1.34
C THR A 136 -9.77 -11.89 0.38
N GLY A 137 -9.43 -13.14 0.00
CA GLY A 137 -10.16 -13.93 -1.00
C GLY A 137 -9.47 -14.00 -2.37
N ASP A 138 -8.32 -13.33 -2.53
CA ASP A 138 -7.41 -13.47 -3.67
C ASP A 138 -6.04 -14.01 -3.18
N VAL A 139 -5.18 -14.47 -4.09
CA VAL A 139 -3.83 -14.97 -3.75
C VAL A 139 -2.93 -13.80 -3.30
N ILE A 140 -3.10 -12.64 -3.96
CA ILE A 140 -2.51 -11.39 -3.51
C ILE A 140 -3.42 -10.82 -2.42
N ILE A 141 -2.82 -10.48 -1.28
CA ILE A 141 -3.56 -9.83 -0.20
C ILE A 141 -3.46 -8.32 -0.38
N PHE A 142 -4.56 -7.61 -0.15
CA PHE A 142 -4.59 -6.15 -0.18
C PHE A 142 -4.85 -5.55 1.20
N GLN A 143 -4.39 -4.33 1.36
CA GLN A 143 -4.63 -3.50 2.52
C GLN A 143 -5.18 -2.15 2.07
N ILE A 144 -6.15 -1.61 2.81
CA ILE A 144 -6.62 -0.24 2.66
C ILE A 144 -6.35 0.48 3.98
N ILE A 145 -5.63 1.60 3.90
CA ILE A 145 -5.35 2.47 5.03
C ILE A 145 -6.12 3.78 4.84
N VAL A 146 -6.98 4.09 5.81
CA VAL A 146 -7.73 5.34 5.88
C VAL A 146 -7.12 6.20 6.97
N ILE A 147 -6.37 7.22 6.56
CA ILE A 147 -5.53 8.02 7.47
C ILE A 147 -6.36 8.66 8.57
N ASN A 148 -7.49 9.28 8.23
CA ASN A 148 -8.32 10.00 9.19
C ASN A 148 -9.00 9.08 10.23
N GLU A 149 -8.93 7.76 10.03
CA GLU A 149 -9.45 6.76 10.97
C GLU A 149 -8.34 6.06 11.78
N LEU A 150 -7.07 6.28 11.44
CA LEU A 150 -5.94 5.68 12.15
C LEU A 150 -5.87 6.17 13.59
N ASP A 151 -5.58 5.25 14.51
CA ASP A 151 -5.23 5.63 15.87
C ASP A 151 -4.01 6.56 15.87
N SER A 152 -4.21 7.80 16.34
CA SER A 152 -3.19 8.84 16.29
C SER A 152 -2.05 8.61 17.27
N GLN A 153 -2.26 7.85 18.35
CA GLN A 153 -1.23 7.53 19.34
C GLN A 153 -0.27 6.46 18.81
N GLU A 154 -0.84 5.42 18.21
CA GLU A 154 -0.08 4.36 17.55
C GLU A 154 0.63 4.94 16.33
N ASN A 155 -0.04 5.74 15.50
CA ASN A 155 0.50 6.21 14.21
C ASN A 155 1.09 7.62 14.22
N LYS A 156 1.53 8.13 15.38
CA LYS A 156 2.14 9.47 15.53
C LYS A 156 3.19 9.82 14.46
N ALA A 157 4.04 8.86 14.10
CA ALA A 157 5.10 9.05 13.12
C ALA A 157 4.60 9.44 11.72
N LEU A 158 3.36 9.05 11.33
CA LEU A 158 2.76 9.49 10.07
C LEU A 158 2.44 10.98 10.07
N TYR A 159 2.06 11.51 11.23
CA TYR A 159 1.67 12.91 11.43
C TYR A 159 2.83 13.82 11.83
N ALA A 160 4.02 13.26 12.08
CA ALA A 160 5.17 14.01 12.56
C ALA A 160 5.63 15.06 11.53
N TYR A 161 5.79 16.30 12.01
CA TYR A 161 6.40 17.39 11.27
C TYR A 161 7.92 17.36 11.52
N GLY A 162 8.65 16.63 10.67
CA GLY A 162 10.05 16.96 10.38
C GLY A 162 11.16 16.56 11.37
N GLU A 163 10.91 16.13 12.61
CA GLU A 163 12.00 15.81 13.56
C GLU A 163 11.94 14.38 14.10
N TYR A 164 12.82 13.50 13.57
CA TYR A 164 13.40 12.29 14.22
C TYR A 164 14.67 11.86 13.48
#